data_AF-A0A817H1B3-F1
#
_entry.id   AF-A0A817H1B3-F1
#
_cell.length_a   1.000
_cell.length_b   1.000
_cell.length_c   1.000
_cell.angle_alpha   90.00
_cell.angle_beta   90.00
_cell.angle_gamma   90.00
#
_symmetry.space_group_name_H-M   'P 1'
#
loop_
_entity.id
_entity.type
_entity.pdbx_description
1 polymer ?
#
loop_
_entity_poly.entity_id
_entity_poly.type
_entity_poly.pdbx_seq_one_letter_code
_entity_poly.pdbx_strand_id
1 'polypeptide(L)'
;MPLSFDWPFPERPSIFYKTASTLTIGLVGSFSRFWMSEILLDAVLNRNPDRALITVANHHSCMDDPLLIAATMPLRIFWNRRRMRWSLGADDIVFTVRKHQLFFSLGKTIPVTRGDGVYQRPMDFALEQVNQGGWIHIFPEGVYFFI
;
A
#
# COMPACT_ATOMS: atom_id res chain seq x y z
N MET A 1 23.82 7.17 -20.77
CA MET A 1 25.06 6.48 -20.38
C MET A 1 25.07 5.11 -21.04
N PRO A 2 26.18 4.64 -21.64
CA PRO A 2 26.29 3.25 -22.07
C PRO A 2 26.26 2.32 -20.86
N LEU A 3 25.73 1.10 -21.04
CA LEU A 3 25.72 0.07 -20.00
C LEU A 3 27.14 -0.38 -19.69
N SER A 4 27.41 -0.71 -18.43
CA SER A 4 28.72 -1.20 -17.97
C SER A 4 29.05 -2.62 -18.46
N PHE A 5 28.05 -3.33 -18.98
CA PHE A 5 28.14 -4.72 -19.43
C PHE A 5 27.34 -4.90 -20.72
N ASP A 6 27.73 -5.92 -21.50
CA ASP A 6 27.01 -6.35 -22.68
C ASP A 6 25.62 -6.91 -22.34
N TRP A 7 24.77 -7.02 -23.36
CA TRP A 7 23.42 -7.56 -23.23
C TRP A 7 23.44 -8.99 -22.65
N PRO A 8 22.84 -9.23 -21.47
CA PRO A 8 23.04 -10.48 -20.72
C PRO A 8 22.10 -11.62 -21.11
N PHE A 9 21.12 -11.38 -22.00
CA PHE A 9 20.10 -12.37 -22.34
C PHE A 9 20.45 -13.13 -23.62
N PRO A 10 20.44 -14.48 -23.61
CA PRO A 10 20.74 -15.27 -24.81
C PRO A 10 19.60 -15.16 -25.82
N GLU A 11 19.92 -15.10 -27.13
CA GLU A 11 18.92 -15.10 -28.21
C GLU A 11 18.07 -16.38 -28.23
N ARG A 12 18.67 -17.53 -27.86
CA ARG A 12 18.01 -18.83 -27.78
C ARG A 12 18.26 -19.46 -26.40
N PRO A 13 17.39 -19.21 -25.40
CA PRO A 13 17.60 -19.69 -24.05
C PRO A 13 17.50 -21.22 -23.96
N SER A 14 18.54 -21.86 -23.41
CA SER A 14 18.56 -23.29 -23.14
C SER A 14 17.56 -23.68 -22.04
N ILE A 15 17.22 -24.96 -21.94
CA ILE A 15 16.36 -25.47 -20.86
C ILE A 15 16.97 -25.16 -19.49
N PHE A 16 18.29 -25.31 -19.35
CA PHE A 16 19.00 -24.96 -18.12
C PHE A 16 18.81 -23.49 -17.74
N TYR A 17 18.96 -22.56 -18.71
CA TYR A 17 18.75 -21.13 -18.48
C TYR A 17 17.31 -20.82 -18.02
N LYS A 18 16.31 -21.43 -18.68
CA LYS A 18 14.89 -21.26 -18.31
C LYS A 18 14.62 -21.76 -16.88
N THR A 19 15.14 -22.94 -16.53
CA THR A 19 14.99 -23.50 -15.17
C THR A 19 15.68 -22.64 -14.12
N ALA A 20 16.93 -22.22 -14.37
CA ALA A 20 17.67 -21.34 -13.46
C ALA A 20 16.97 -19.99 -13.27
N SER A 21 16.41 -19.41 -14.34
CA SER A 21 15.63 -18.17 -14.27
C SER A 21 14.36 -18.34 -13.41
N THR A 22 13.57 -19.38 -13.65
CA THR A 22 12.38 -19.68 -12.84
C THR A 22 12.71 -19.88 -11.36
N LEU A 23 13.77 -20.64 -11.06
CA LEU A 23 14.23 -20.84 -9.68
C LEU A 23 14.66 -19.52 -9.04
N THR A 24 15.40 -18.69 -9.77
CA THR A 24 15.87 -17.39 -9.28
C THR A 24 14.67 -16.48 -8.93
N ILE A 25 13.71 -16.35 -9.86
CA ILE A 25 12.50 -15.55 -9.65
C ILE A 25 11.67 -16.11 -8.49
N GLY A 26 11.51 -17.44 -8.43
CA GLY A 26 10.75 -18.10 -7.36
C GLY A 26 11.37 -17.86 -5.98
N LEU A 27 12.69 -17.97 -5.87
CA LEU A 27 13.42 -17.74 -4.62
C LEU A 27 13.35 -16.27 -4.19
N VAL A 28 13.72 -15.34 -5.09
CA VAL A 28 13.73 -13.89 -4.80
C VAL A 28 12.33 -13.39 -4.49
N GLY A 29 11.32 -13.83 -5.26
CA GLY A 29 9.92 -13.47 -5.06
C GLY A 29 9.37 -13.97 -3.73
N SER A 30 9.64 -15.24 -3.39
CA SER A 30 9.19 -15.83 -2.12
C SER A 30 9.84 -15.16 -0.92
N PHE A 31 11.15 -14.92 -0.98
CA PHE A 31 11.88 -14.20 0.07
C PHE A 31 11.37 -12.78 0.25
N SER A 32 11.25 -12.02 -0.84
CA SER A 32 10.74 -10.64 -0.82
C SER A 32 9.34 -10.56 -0.22
N ARG A 33 8.45 -11.46 -0.64
CA ARG A 33 7.08 -11.53 -0.11
C ARG A 33 7.09 -11.82 1.39
N PHE A 34 7.83 -12.84 1.83
CA PHE A 34 7.93 -13.21 3.24
C PHE A 34 8.46 -12.05 4.08
N TRP A 35 9.59 -11.47 3.70
CA TRP A 35 10.24 -10.38 4.42
C TRP A 35 9.32 -9.15 4.55
N MET A 36 8.71 -8.72 3.44
CA MET A 36 7.81 -7.57 3.44
C MET A 36 6.55 -7.83 4.29
N SER A 37 5.96 -9.02 4.20
CA SER A 37 4.80 -9.37 5.01
C SER A 37 5.14 -9.42 6.50
N GLU A 38 6.28 -9.98 6.89
CA GLU A 38 6.66 -10.15 8.30
C GLU A 38 6.91 -8.80 8.98
N ILE A 39 7.69 -7.90 8.37
CA ILE A 39 7.99 -6.59 8.98
C ILE A 39 6.71 -5.78 9.20
N LEU A 40 5.87 -5.68 8.18
CA LEU A 40 4.64 -4.91 8.30
C LEU A 40 3.67 -5.58 9.28
N LEU A 41 3.57 -6.91 9.25
CA LEU A 41 2.69 -7.65 10.15
C LEU A 41 3.14 -7.52 11.60
N ASP A 42 4.43 -7.59 11.89
CA ASP A 42 5.00 -7.37 13.23
C ASP A 42 4.66 -5.95 13.73
N ALA A 43 4.89 -4.93 12.89
CA ALA A 43 4.53 -3.55 13.20
C ALA A 43 3.01 -3.35 13.44
N VAL A 44 2.16 -4.15 12.79
CA VAL A 44 0.70 -4.10 13.00
C VAL A 44 0.26 -4.88 14.24
N LEU A 45 0.89 -6.02 14.54
CA LEU A 45 0.43 -6.92 15.60
C LEU A 45 1.04 -6.65 16.97
N ASN A 46 2.32 -6.27 17.00
CA ASN A 46 3.18 -6.27 18.19
C ASN A 46 3.56 -4.87 18.67
N ARG A 47 3.13 -3.80 17.98
CA ARG A 47 3.31 -2.44 18.48
C ARG A 47 2.47 -2.20 19.75
N ASN A 48 2.96 -1.31 20.61
CA ASN A 48 2.18 -0.79 21.74
C ASN A 48 0.86 -0.17 21.20
N PRO A 49 -0.31 -0.45 21.81
CA PRO A 49 -1.59 0.12 21.39
C PRO A 49 -1.60 1.65 21.25
N ASP A 50 -0.82 2.37 22.06
CA ASP A 50 -0.75 3.84 22.02
C ASP A 50 0.27 4.36 20.98
N ARG A 51 1.02 3.46 20.35
CA ARG A 51 1.99 3.81 19.30
C ARG A 51 1.30 3.76 17.94
N ALA A 52 1.22 4.92 17.29
CA ALA A 52 0.72 5.03 15.94
C ALA A 52 1.60 4.29 14.92
N LEU A 53 0.98 3.90 13.80
CA LEU A 53 1.69 3.39 12.62
C LEU A 53 1.35 4.27 11.42
N ILE A 54 2.37 4.74 10.72
CA ILE A 54 2.20 5.44 9.44
C ILE A 54 2.97 4.65 8.40
N THR A 55 2.27 4.20 7.36
CA THR A 55 2.89 3.55 6.19
C THR A 55 2.82 4.47 4.99
N VAL A 56 3.92 4.57 4.26
CA VAL A 56 4.05 5.41 3.07
C VAL A 56 4.45 4.53 1.90
N ALA A 57 3.76 4.66 0.78
CA ALA A 57 4.10 3.97 -0.45
C ALA A 57 3.97 4.92 -1.65
N ASN A 58 4.62 4.55 -2.74
CA ASN A 58 4.34 5.13 -4.04
C ASN A 58 2.95 4.69 -4.54
N HIS A 59 2.36 5.43 -5.47
CA HIS A 59 1.00 5.14 -5.94
C HIS A 59 0.83 5.40 -7.43
N HIS A 60 0.35 4.39 -8.13
CA HIS A 60 0.04 4.44 -9.55
C HIS A 60 -1.45 4.30 -9.83
N SER A 61 -2.17 3.47 -9.07
CA SER A 61 -3.57 3.11 -9.35
C SER A 61 -4.42 2.99 -8.08
N CYS A 62 -5.73 3.24 -8.17
CA CYS A 62 -6.66 3.06 -7.05
C CYS A 62 -6.65 1.62 -6.44
N MET A 63 -6.14 0.64 -7.18
CA MET A 63 -6.04 -0.75 -6.74
C MET A 63 -4.81 -1.03 -5.87
N ASP A 64 -3.84 -0.14 -5.81
CA ASP A 64 -2.62 -0.35 -5.02
C ASP A 64 -2.96 -0.53 -3.54
N ASP A 65 -3.90 0.27 -3.04
CA ASP A 65 -4.32 0.27 -1.65
C ASP A 65 -5.00 -1.06 -1.19
N PRO A 66 -6.02 -1.59 -1.90
CA PRO A 66 -6.59 -2.90 -1.57
C PRO A 66 -5.62 -4.04 -1.86
N LEU A 67 -4.84 -4.01 -2.95
CA LEU A 67 -3.94 -5.09 -3.32
C LEU A 67 -2.74 -5.22 -2.38
N LEU A 68 -2.14 -4.10 -1.95
CA LEU A 68 -1.02 -4.09 -1.03
C LEU A 68 -1.41 -4.72 0.31
N ILE A 69 -2.59 -4.38 0.84
CA ILE A 69 -3.07 -4.98 2.08
C ILE A 69 -3.47 -6.44 1.88
N ALA A 70 -4.18 -6.76 0.79
CA ALA A 70 -4.52 -8.14 0.45
C ALA A 70 -3.29 -9.06 0.36
N ALA A 71 -2.19 -8.55 -0.19
CA ALA A 71 -0.95 -9.30 -0.37
C ALA A 71 -0.13 -9.45 0.92
N THR A 72 -0.19 -8.47 1.83
CA THR A 72 0.69 -8.40 3.00
C THR A 72 0.03 -8.85 4.31
N MET A 73 -1.29 -8.72 4.45
CA MET A 73 -1.99 -8.97 5.71
C MET A 73 -2.74 -10.31 5.74
N PRO A 74 -2.76 -11.02 6.87
CA PRO A 74 -3.57 -12.22 7.02
C PRO A 74 -5.06 -11.87 7.15
N LEU A 75 -5.93 -12.80 6.76
CA LEU A 75 -7.38 -12.58 6.67
C LEU A 75 -8.02 -12.00 7.94
N ARG A 76 -7.52 -12.37 9.11
CA ARG A 76 -8.00 -11.87 10.42
C ARG A 76 -7.90 -10.36 10.60
N ILE A 77 -6.98 -9.69 9.89
CA ILE A 77 -6.77 -8.24 10.03
C ILE A 77 -7.88 -7.45 9.34
N PHE A 78 -8.42 -7.93 8.21
CA PHE A 78 -9.54 -7.27 7.53
C PHE A 78 -10.80 -7.19 8.40
N TRP A 79 -10.97 -8.15 9.31
CA TRP A 79 -12.09 -8.19 10.26
C TRP A 79 -11.78 -7.52 11.59
N ASN A 80 -10.56 -6.99 11.79
CA ASN A 80 -10.17 -6.30 13.01
C ASN A 80 -10.27 -4.78 12.84
N ARG A 81 -11.41 -4.21 13.24
CA ARG A 81 -11.69 -2.77 13.10
C ARG A 81 -10.64 -1.86 13.77
N ARG A 82 -9.98 -2.27 14.86
CA ARG A 82 -9.00 -1.44 15.57
C ARG A 82 -7.62 -1.49 14.93
N ARG A 83 -7.22 -2.67 14.43
CA ARG A 83 -5.92 -2.87 13.79
C ARG A 83 -5.92 -2.51 12.32
N MET A 84 -7.08 -2.46 11.68
CA MET A 84 -7.18 -2.12 10.26
C MET A 84 -6.94 -0.63 10.03
N ARG A 85 -6.11 -0.32 9.03
CA ARG A 85 -5.69 1.04 8.67
C ARG A 85 -6.82 1.93 8.18
N TRP A 86 -6.55 3.22 8.19
CA TRP A 86 -7.22 4.23 7.38
C TRP A 86 -6.33 4.61 6.18
N SER A 87 -6.96 4.94 5.06
CA SER A 87 -6.29 5.42 3.85
C SER A 87 -6.66 6.87 3.57
N LEU A 88 -5.79 7.62 2.91
CA LEU A 88 -6.15 8.93 2.35
C LEU A 88 -6.49 8.76 0.88
N GLY A 89 -7.64 9.28 0.46
CA GLY A 89 -8.11 9.19 -0.93
C GLY A 89 -8.57 10.54 -1.44
N ALA A 90 -8.29 10.84 -2.71
CA ALA A 90 -8.68 12.10 -3.32
C ALA A 90 -10.21 12.20 -3.44
N ASP A 91 -10.80 13.25 -2.87
CA ASP A 91 -12.24 13.46 -2.81
C ASP A 91 -12.91 13.55 -4.19
N ASP A 92 -12.26 14.27 -5.10
CA ASP A 92 -12.65 14.46 -6.50
C ASP A 92 -12.59 13.18 -7.35
N ILE A 93 -11.97 12.10 -6.82
CA ILE A 93 -11.88 10.79 -7.50
C ILE A 93 -12.80 9.77 -6.86
N VAL A 94 -12.59 9.47 -5.57
CA VAL A 94 -13.26 8.36 -4.90
C VAL A 94 -14.53 8.78 -4.15
N PHE A 95 -14.79 10.08 -3.96
CA PHE A 95 -15.98 10.60 -3.26
C PHE A 95 -16.96 11.35 -4.19
N THR A 96 -16.95 11.02 -5.48
CA THR A 96 -17.70 11.70 -6.55
C THR A 96 -19.23 11.54 -6.48
N VAL A 97 -19.73 10.42 -5.97
CA VAL A 97 -21.18 10.16 -5.82
C VAL A 97 -21.52 9.55 -4.48
N ARG A 98 -22.75 9.73 -3.99
CA ARG A 98 -23.20 9.28 -2.66
C ARG A 98 -22.92 7.80 -2.36
N LYS A 99 -23.05 6.92 -3.37
CA LYS A 99 -22.73 5.49 -3.24
C LYS A 99 -21.24 5.27 -3.00
N HIS A 100 -20.38 5.96 -3.74
CA HIS A 100 -18.93 5.88 -3.53
C HIS A 100 -18.54 6.46 -2.17
N GLN A 101 -19.11 7.61 -1.79
CA GLN A 101 -18.86 8.20 -0.47
C GLN A 101 -19.17 7.22 0.67
N LEU A 102 -20.29 6.52 0.59
CA LEU A 102 -20.64 5.50 1.56
C LEU A 102 -19.66 4.31 1.52
N PHE A 103 -19.37 3.78 0.33
CA PHE A 103 -18.46 2.66 0.16
C PHE A 103 -17.06 2.95 0.73
N PHE A 104 -16.44 4.07 0.34
CA PHE A 104 -15.09 4.44 0.74
C PHE A 104 -15.01 4.88 2.20
N SER A 105 -16.02 5.57 2.74
CA SER A 105 -16.05 5.87 4.17
C SER A 105 -16.17 4.60 5.04
N LEU A 106 -16.98 3.62 4.63
CA LEU A 106 -17.05 2.31 5.28
C LEU A 106 -15.73 1.53 5.13
N GLY A 107 -15.05 1.69 4.00
CA GLY A 107 -13.72 1.17 3.73
C GLY A 107 -12.57 1.87 4.47
N LYS A 108 -12.87 2.84 5.34
CA LYS A 108 -11.89 3.66 6.08
C LYS A 108 -11.00 4.53 5.20
N THR A 109 -11.52 5.01 4.09
CA THR A 109 -10.86 6.05 3.29
C THR A 109 -11.28 7.43 3.80
N ILE A 110 -10.31 8.30 3.96
CA ILE A 110 -10.44 9.68 4.41
C ILE A 110 -10.40 10.58 3.16
N PRO A 111 -11.45 11.39 2.90
CA PRO A 111 -11.57 12.19 1.67
C PRO A 111 -10.68 13.43 1.74
N VAL A 112 -9.53 13.44 1.08
CA VAL A 112 -8.59 14.57 1.05
C VAL A 112 -8.81 15.41 -0.20
N THR A 113 -8.92 16.72 -0.03
CA THR A 113 -9.00 17.67 -1.14
C THR A 113 -7.60 18.03 -1.60
N ARG A 114 -7.31 17.78 -2.88
CA ARG A 114 -6.00 18.09 -3.49
C ARG A 114 -5.90 19.60 -3.76
N GLY A 115 -4.73 20.16 -3.49
CA GLY A 115 -4.47 21.60 -3.67
C GLY A 115 -4.92 22.50 -2.51
N ASP A 116 -5.68 21.99 -1.54
CA ASP A 116 -6.14 22.74 -0.35
C ASP A 116 -5.08 22.80 0.77
N GLY A 117 -3.90 22.23 0.53
CA GLY A 117 -2.81 22.15 1.50
C GLY A 117 -3.05 21.11 2.59
N VAL A 118 -2.23 21.18 3.65
CA VAL A 118 -2.26 20.21 4.77
C VAL A 118 -3.28 20.55 5.85
N TYR A 119 -3.77 21.78 5.89
CA TYR A 119 -4.70 22.28 6.91
C TYR A 119 -6.14 22.10 6.47
N GLN A 120 -6.60 20.84 6.49
CA GLN A 120 -7.95 20.48 6.10
C GLN A 120 -8.54 19.48 7.10
N ARG A 121 -9.85 19.55 7.31
CA ARG A 121 -10.58 18.64 8.23
C ARG A 121 -10.25 17.15 8.04
N PRO A 122 -10.07 16.62 6.81
CA PRO A 122 -9.62 15.25 6.58
C PRO A 122 -8.27 14.92 7.25
N MET A 123 -7.32 15.85 7.22
CA MET A 123 -6.02 15.68 7.84
C MET A 123 -6.10 15.78 9.36
N ASP A 124 -6.96 16.65 9.90
CA ASP A 124 -7.25 16.69 11.35
C ASP A 124 -7.81 15.35 11.83
N PHE A 125 -8.76 14.76 11.07
CA PHE A 125 -9.29 13.44 11.37
C PHE A 125 -8.21 12.35 11.31
N ALA A 126 -7.31 12.39 10.33
CA ALA A 126 -6.18 11.47 10.26
C ALA A 126 -5.25 11.60 11.49
N LEU A 127 -4.99 12.84 11.93
CA LEU A 127 -4.21 13.14 13.12
C LEU A 127 -4.90 12.60 14.39
N GLU A 128 -6.22 12.73 14.52
CA GLU A 128 -6.98 12.13 15.61
C GLU A 128 -6.80 10.61 15.67
N GLN A 129 -6.82 9.92 14.52
CA GLN A 129 -6.58 8.47 14.48
C GLN A 129 -5.15 8.13 14.90
N VAL A 130 -4.15 8.88 14.46
CA VAL A 130 -2.75 8.72 14.87
C VAL A 130 -2.60 8.91 16.38
N ASN A 131 -3.20 9.97 16.94
CA ASN A 131 -3.17 10.25 18.38
C ASN A 131 -3.81 9.14 19.23
N GLN A 132 -4.66 8.31 18.64
CA GLN A 132 -5.28 7.15 19.29
C GLN A 132 -4.52 5.83 19.00
N GLY A 133 -3.27 5.89 18.51
CA GLY A 133 -2.46 4.72 18.17
C GLY A 133 -2.89 3.99 16.89
N GLY A 134 -3.73 4.65 16.08
CA GLY A 134 -4.24 4.15 14.82
C GLY A 134 -3.16 3.91 13.77
N TRP A 135 -3.57 3.28 12.67
CA TRP A 135 -2.73 3.06 11.50
C TRP A 135 -3.24 3.90 10.34
N ILE A 136 -2.41 4.80 9.82
CA ILE A 136 -2.67 5.58 8.60
C ILE A 136 -1.76 5.09 7.48
N HIS A 137 -2.30 4.93 6.28
CA HIS A 137 -1.53 4.72 5.06
C HIS A 137 -1.68 5.89 4.10
N ILE A 138 -0.54 6.35 3.57
CA ILE A 138 -0.43 7.56 2.76
C ILE A 138 0.31 7.27 1.46
N PHE A 139 -0.21 7.87 0.40
CA PHE A 139 0.41 7.98 -0.90
C PHE A 139 0.72 9.47 -1.18
N PRO A 140 1.93 9.96 -0.84
CA PRO A 140 2.20 11.39 -0.75
C PRO A 140 2.35 12.07 -2.12
N GLU A 141 2.45 11.31 -3.21
CA GLU A 141 2.60 11.84 -4.57
C GLU A 141 1.41 12.70 -4.99
N GLY A 142 0.20 12.39 -4.52
CA GLY A 142 -1.01 13.15 -4.85
C GLY A 142 -1.48 13.05 -6.31
N VAL A 143 -0.85 12.17 -7.12
CA VAL A 143 -1.14 11.96 -8.54
C VAL A 143 -1.28 10.48 -8.83
N TYR A 144 -2.39 10.06 -9.45
CA TYR A 144 -2.61 8.67 -9.87
C TYR A 144 -3.21 8.68 -11.28
N PHE A 145 -2.91 7.65 -12.08
CA PHE A 145 -3.51 7.45 -13.39
C PHE A 145 -4.71 6.50 -13.25
N PHE A 146 -5.86 6.86 -13.80
CA PHE A 146 -6.98 5.90 -13.95
C PHE A 146 -6.52 4.79 -14.91
N ILE A 147 -6.67 3.53 -14.48
CA ILE A 147 -6.65 2.37 -15.36
C ILE A 147 -8.11 1.99 -15.63
#